data_AF-A0A938Y0G8-F1
#
_entry.id   AF-A0A938Y0G8-F1
#
_cell.length_a   1.000
_cell.length_b   1.000
_cell.length_c   1.000
_cell.angle_alpha   90.00
_cell.angle_beta   90.00
_cell.angle_gamma   90.00
#
_symmetry.space_group_name_H-M   'P 1'
#
loop_
_entity.id
_entity.type
_entity.pdbx_description
1 polymer ?
#
loop_
_entity_poly.entity_id
_entity_poly.type
_entity_poly.pdbx_seq_one_letter_code
_entity_poly.pdbx_strand_id
1 'polypeptide(L)'
;MNLVYADGKGQVYDHPGILAVGRNGDILVEILEEELIPLPDGATLVSLPETVPVGLDPDTGEMLKLDGYTAVGALIPQGYTRLLLPGYVKTNKDSKFPLFGYTAVVWKDGGFWIAGRKSDEPHKWNPENFPMDELRNRVQETLTAFPDNRILKHLSHCALEYECLTASNNFFHRWEGSLPVSYTCNAGCYGCISEQPEDSGFPSPQTRMNFKPTEDELVEVMLHHLQTPESIISFGQGCEGEPSTMASLIIPAMRRVRQQTDMGYININTNAGLTDHIKGIVDAGLDLMRVSIISAIDEHYNAYYRPRHYTLENVARSAEYAAAKGVYTSINYLCFPGVFDREEEMEAMIKFIRRTGIKLIQLRNLNIDPESYLAMIPKAQGEIFGMKQAIEIYQQELPDVIIGSFTHVPPQELRRRKNLV
;
A
#
# COMPACT_ATOMS: atom_id res chain seq x y z
N MET A 1 -21.37 -7.48 -20.12
CA MET A 1 -20.28 -7.57 -19.13
C MET A 1 -20.28 -8.99 -18.62
N ASN A 2 -19.56 -9.88 -19.30
CA ASN A 2 -19.71 -11.32 -19.09
C ASN A 2 -18.89 -11.77 -17.89
N LEU A 3 -19.41 -12.74 -17.14
CA LEU A 3 -18.71 -13.42 -16.06
C LEU A 3 -17.42 -14.06 -16.60
N VAL A 4 -16.31 -13.82 -15.92
CA VAL A 4 -15.01 -14.46 -16.19
C VAL A 4 -14.76 -15.56 -15.16
N TYR A 5 -14.34 -16.73 -15.61
CA TYR A 5 -14.09 -17.89 -14.76
C TYR A 5 -12.90 -18.71 -15.28
N ALA A 6 -12.37 -19.58 -14.42
CA ALA A 6 -11.27 -20.48 -14.76
C ALA A 6 -11.63 -21.95 -14.58
N ASP A 7 -11.08 -22.81 -15.45
CA ASP A 7 -11.14 -24.27 -15.29
C ASP A 7 -10.04 -24.80 -14.35
N GLY A 8 -10.08 -26.09 -14.06
CA GLY A 8 -9.08 -26.76 -13.20
C GLY A 8 -7.65 -26.78 -13.76
N LYS A 9 -7.43 -26.35 -15.02
CA LYS A 9 -6.10 -26.18 -15.62
C LYS A 9 -5.64 -24.72 -15.61
N GLY A 10 -6.45 -23.81 -15.07
CA GLY A 10 -6.17 -22.38 -15.04
C GLY A 10 -6.42 -21.66 -16.36
N GLN A 11 -7.14 -22.28 -17.30
CA GLN A 11 -7.57 -21.57 -18.52
C GLN A 11 -8.75 -20.67 -18.18
N VAL A 12 -8.71 -19.44 -18.69
CA VAL A 12 -9.70 -18.39 -18.41
C VAL A 12 -10.70 -18.29 -19.55
N TYR A 13 -11.98 -18.21 -19.23
CA TYR A 13 -13.09 -18.13 -20.16
C TYR A 13 -14.07 -17.04 -19.74
N ASP A 14 -14.84 -16.51 -20.69
CA ASP A 14 -16.04 -15.72 -20.39
C ASP A 14 -17.31 -16.55 -20.57
N HIS A 15 -18.40 -16.16 -19.91
CA HIS A 15 -19.71 -16.77 -20.06
C HIS A 15 -20.70 -15.81 -20.74
N PRO A 16 -20.97 -15.93 -22.05
CA PRO A 16 -21.77 -14.95 -22.81
C PRO A 16 -23.21 -14.72 -22.33
N GLY A 17 -23.80 -15.67 -21.59
CA GLY A 17 -25.16 -15.58 -21.06
C GLY A 17 -25.26 -15.24 -19.58
N ILE A 18 -24.14 -14.96 -18.89
CA ILE A 18 -24.16 -14.66 -17.45
C ILE A 18 -23.39 -13.36 -17.23
N LEU A 19 -24.03 -12.40 -16.57
CA LEU A 19 -23.41 -11.14 -16.20
C LEU A 19 -22.46 -11.33 -15.02
N ALA A 20 -21.30 -10.67 -15.08
CA ALA A 20 -20.38 -10.64 -13.95
C ALA A 20 -20.98 -9.82 -12.80
N VAL A 21 -20.72 -10.27 -11.57
CA VAL A 21 -21.03 -9.52 -10.36
C VAL A 21 -19.76 -9.27 -9.56
N GLY A 22 -19.76 -8.20 -8.78
CA GLY A 22 -18.71 -7.87 -7.84
C GLY A 22 -19.16 -8.14 -6.41
N ARG A 23 -18.26 -7.87 -5.48
CA ARG A 23 -18.56 -7.87 -4.05
C ARG A 23 -18.21 -6.53 -3.44
N ASN A 24 -19.16 -6.01 -2.67
CA ASN A 24 -18.92 -4.93 -1.73
C ASN A 24 -19.02 -5.51 -0.30
N GLY A 25 -17.87 -5.82 0.30
CA GLY A 25 -17.79 -6.62 1.52
C GLY A 25 -18.40 -8.03 1.37
N ASP A 26 -19.42 -8.31 2.19
CA ASP A 26 -20.14 -9.59 2.20
C ASP A 26 -21.26 -9.66 1.15
N ILE A 27 -21.55 -8.56 0.44
CA ILE A 27 -22.72 -8.43 -0.45
C ILE A 27 -22.28 -8.56 -1.91
N LEU A 28 -22.98 -9.41 -2.66
CA LEU A 28 -22.87 -9.47 -4.12
C LEU A 28 -23.63 -8.30 -4.74
N VAL A 29 -22.99 -7.59 -5.64
CA VAL A 29 -23.53 -6.40 -6.29
C VAL A 29 -23.32 -6.47 -7.80
N GLU A 30 -24.24 -5.88 -8.54
CA GLU A 30 -24.04 -5.61 -9.96
C GLU A 30 -22.84 -4.67 -10.15
N ILE A 31 -22.09 -4.88 -11.23
CA ILE A 31 -20.95 -4.01 -11.58
C ILE A 31 -21.47 -2.93 -12.52
N LEU A 32 -21.29 -1.66 -12.16
CA LEU A 32 -21.70 -0.55 -12.99
C LEU A 32 -20.65 -0.25 -14.07
N GLU A 33 -21.10 0.18 -15.25
CA GLU A 33 -20.18 0.45 -16.37
C GLU A 33 -19.18 1.57 -16.02
N GLU A 34 -19.61 2.56 -15.26
CA GLU A 34 -18.78 3.67 -14.80
C GLU A 34 -17.78 3.32 -13.68
N GLU A 35 -17.76 2.07 -13.22
CA GLU A 35 -16.76 1.51 -12.30
C GLU A 35 -15.71 0.65 -12.99
N LEU A 36 -15.84 0.45 -14.30
CA LEU A 36 -14.94 -0.38 -15.08
C LEU A 36 -13.86 0.45 -15.78
N ILE A 37 -12.64 -0.06 -15.74
CA ILE A 37 -11.55 0.35 -16.62
C ILE A 37 -11.02 -0.87 -17.38
N PRO A 38 -10.44 -0.69 -18.58
CA PRO A 38 -9.69 -1.77 -19.23
C PRO A 38 -8.63 -2.32 -18.27
N LEU A 39 -8.38 -3.63 -18.32
CA LEU A 39 -7.34 -4.26 -17.50
C LEU A 39 -6.01 -3.51 -17.72
N PRO A 40 -5.43 -2.86 -16.70
CA PRO A 40 -4.22 -2.07 -16.87
C PRO A 40 -3.02 -2.92 -17.28
N ASP A 41 -2.10 -2.33 -18.06
CA ASP A 41 -0.80 -2.94 -18.33
C ASP A 41 -0.06 -3.27 -17.02
N GLY A 42 0.57 -4.44 -16.96
CA GLY A 42 1.22 -4.94 -15.75
C GLY A 42 0.28 -5.53 -14.70
N ALA A 43 -1.03 -5.59 -14.96
CA ALA A 43 -1.95 -6.37 -14.14
C ALA A 43 -1.83 -7.89 -14.43
N THR A 44 -2.11 -8.70 -13.41
CA THR A 44 -2.05 -10.17 -13.51
C THR A 44 -3.40 -10.77 -13.18
N LEU A 45 -3.94 -11.58 -14.09
CA LEU A 45 -5.11 -12.41 -13.81
C LEU A 45 -4.71 -13.59 -12.92
N VAL A 46 -5.53 -13.86 -11.91
CA VAL A 46 -5.30 -14.93 -10.95
C VAL A 46 -6.55 -15.77 -10.78
N SER A 47 -6.37 -17.09 -10.77
CA SER A 47 -7.40 -18.00 -10.27
C SER A 47 -7.51 -17.83 -8.75
N LEU A 48 -8.71 -17.99 -8.20
CA LEU A 48 -9.01 -17.89 -6.77
C LEU A 48 -9.42 -19.26 -6.23
N PRO A 49 -8.47 -20.15 -5.88
CA PRO A 49 -8.77 -21.53 -5.50
C PRO A 49 -9.82 -21.65 -4.41
N GLU A 50 -10.54 -22.78 -4.40
CA GLU A 50 -11.57 -23.05 -3.38
C GLU A 50 -12.68 -21.99 -3.35
N THR A 51 -13.00 -21.46 -4.52
CA THR A 51 -14.16 -20.60 -4.75
C THR A 51 -14.99 -21.10 -5.91
N VAL A 52 -16.29 -20.79 -5.86
CA VAL A 52 -17.22 -20.92 -6.98
C VAL A 52 -17.52 -19.51 -7.49
N PRO A 53 -17.31 -19.21 -8.78
CA PRO A 53 -17.71 -17.95 -9.37
C PRO A 53 -19.22 -17.77 -9.28
N VAL A 54 -19.64 -16.55 -8.99
CA VAL A 54 -21.05 -16.16 -9.02
C VAL A 54 -21.25 -15.15 -10.13
N GLY A 55 -22.36 -15.28 -10.86
CA GLY A 55 -22.83 -14.30 -11.82
C GLY A 55 -24.32 -14.04 -11.66
N LEU A 56 -24.85 -13.17 -12.51
CA LEU A 56 -26.26 -12.80 -12.56
C LEU A 56 -26.86 -13.26 -13.90
N ASP A 57 -28.00 -13.94 -13.83
CA ASP A 57 -28.81 -14.23 -15.00
C ASP A 57 -29.51 -12.93 -15.47
N PRO A 58 -29.23 -12.42 -16.69
CA PRO A 58 -29.82 -11.18 -17.17
C PRO A 58 -31.34 -11.27 -17.43
N ASP A 59 -31.88 -12.46 -17.66
CA ASP A 59 -33.31 -12.65 -17.98
C ASP A 59 -34.16 -12.74 -16.72
N THR A 60 -33.63 -13.37 -15.66
CA THR A 60 -34.36 -13.64 -14.42
C THR A 60 -33.95 -12.71 -13.26
N GLY A 61 -32.75 -12.14 -13.29
CA GLY A 61 -32.16 -11.39 -12.18
C GLY A 61 -31.68 -12.28 -11.03
N GLU A 62 -31.60 -13.61 -11.21
CA GLU A 62 -31.15 -14.53 -10.17
C GLU A 62 -29.62 -14.69 -10.15
N MET A 63 -29.06 -14.83 -8.95
CA MET A 63 -27.64 -15.11 -8.76
C MET A 63 -27.35 -16.59 -9.04
N LEU A 64 -26.44 -16.85 -9.98
CA LEU A 64 -26.06 -18.19 -10.41
C LEU A 64 -24.65 -18.55 -9.94
N LYS A 65 -24.52 -19.73 -9.35
CA LYS A 65 -23.21 -20.35 -9.06
C LYS A 65 -22.77 -21.19 -10.24
N LEU A 66 -21.52 -21.01 -10.66
CA LEU A 66 -20.92 -21.80 -11.72
C LEU A 66 -20.06 -22.93 -11.14
N ASP A 67 -20.72 -23.99 -10.66
CA ASP A 67 -20.06 -25.13 -10.02
C ASP A 67 -19.07 -25.85 -10.94
N GLY A 68 -17.99 -26.39 -10.36
CA GLY A 68 -16.92 -27.07 -11.10
C GLY A 68 -15.86 -26.14 -11.70
N TYR A 69 -16.03 -24.83 -11.54
CA TYR A 69 -15.09 -23.80 -11.97
C TYR A 69 -14.61 -22.96 -10.79
N THR A 70 -13.59 -22.14 -11.03
CA THR A 70 -12.97 -21.28 -10.03
C THR A 70 -13.13 -19.82 -10.42
N ALA A 71 -13.38 -18.94 -9.44
CA ALA A 71 -13.47 -17.51 -9.72
C ALA A 71 -12.12 -16.94 -10.17
N VAL A 72 -12.18 -15.87 -10.97
CA VAL A 72 -11.01 -15.15 -11.45
C VAL A 72 -11.00 -13.75 -10.84
N GLY A 73 -9.83 -13.35 -10.34
CA GLY A 73 -9.55 -11.97 -9.92
C GLY A 73 -8.41 -11.38 -10.73
N ALA A 74 -8.18 -10.08 -10.56
CA ALA A 74 -6.98 -9.42 -11.05
C ALA A 74 -6.18 -8.79 -9.90
N LEU A 75 -4.86 -8.80 -10.05
CA LEU A 75 -3.92 -8.00 -9.27
C LEU A 75 -3.51 -6.80 -10.11
N ILE A 76 -3.65 -5.59 -9.58
CA ILE A 76 -3.44 -4.35 -10.34
C ILE A 76 -2.19 -3.60 -9.86
N PRO A 77 -1.48 -2.90 -10.77
CA PRO A 77 -0.28 -2.15 -10.42
C PRO A 77 -0.61 -0.93 -9.54
N GLN A 78 0.43 -0.35 -8.93
CA GLN A 78 0.30 0.89 -8.19
C GLN A 78 -0.17 2.03 -9.10
N GLY A 79 -0.90 2.99 -8.55
CA GLY A 79 -1.60 4.02 -9.33
C GLY A 79 -3.01 3.61 -9.77
N TYR A 80 -3.46 2.41 -9.42
CA TYR A 80 -4.85 1.97 -9.60
C TYR A 80 -5.44 1.46 -8.28
N THR A 81 -6.69 1.83 -8.02
CA THR A 81 -7.45 1.44 -6.83
C THR A 81 -8.61 0.57 -7.24
N ARG A 82 -8.78 -0.59 -6.58
CA ARG A 82 -9.92 -1.48 -6.81
C ARG A 82 -11.20 -0.85 -6.28
N LEU A 83 -12.30 -1.07 -6.98
CA LEU A 83 -13.62 -0.60 -6.56
C LEU A 83 -14.48 -1.72 -5.99
N LEU A 84 -14.31 -2.95 -6.48
CA LEU A 84 -15.06 -4.12 -6.01
C LEU A 84 -14.13 -5.33 -5.83
N LEU A 85 -14.53 -6.24 -4.94
CA LEU A 85 -13.92 -7.56 -4.80
C LEU A 85 -14.51 -8.51 -5.87
N PRO A 86 -13.82 -9.61 -6.24
CA PRO A 86 -14.36 -10.60 -7.17
C PRO A 86 -15.66 -11.26 -6.65
N GLY A 87 -16.63 -11.49 -7.53
CA GLY A 87 -17.91 -12.17 -7.22
C GLY A 87 -17.75 -13.69 -7.08
N TYR A 88 -17.65 -14.18 -5.85
CA TYR A 88 -17.51 -15.60 -5.57
C TYR A 88 -18.13 -16.03 -4.24
N VAL A 89 -18.27 -17.34 -4.06
CA VAL A 89 -18.51 -17.99 -2.76
C VAL A 89 -17.38 -18.97 -2.46
N LYS A 90 -16.80 -18.94 -1.25
CA LYS A 90 -15.80 -19.96 -0.84
C LYS A 90 -16.45 -21.33 -0.69
N THR A 91 -15.80 -22.36 -1.23
CA THR A 91 -16.15 -23.77 -0.96
C THR A 91 -15.54 -24.25 0.34
N ASN A 92 -14.39 -23.70 0.74
CA ASN A 92 -13.74 -23.94 2.02
C ASN A 92 -13.53 -22.60 2.76
N LYS A 93 -14.27 -22.39 3.86
CA LYS A 93 -14.21 -21.14 4.62
C LYS A 93 -12.91 -20.95 5.41
N ASP A 94 -12.22 -22.05 5.72
CA ASP A 94 -10.98 -22.02 6.51
C ASP A 94 -9.75 -21.71 5.64
N SER A 95 -9.89 -21.85 4.32
CA SER A 95 -8.87 -21.50 3.34
C SER A 95 -8.57 -20.01 3.36
N LYS A 96 -7.31 -19.64 3.17
CA LYS A 96 -6.89 -18.23 3.15
C LYS A 96 -6.15 -17.92 1.87
N PHE A 97 -6.52 -16.83 1.23
CA PHE A 97 -5.75 -16.31 0.13
C PHE A 97 -4.43 -15.69 0.58
N PRO A 98 -3.38 -15.76 -0.26
CA PRO A 98 -2.16 -14.99 -0.06
C PRO A 98 -2.46 -13.48 0.03
N LEU A 99 -1.50 -12.71 0.56
CA LEU A 99 -1.65 -11.27 0.74
C LEU A 99 -1.57 -10.51 -0.60
N PHE A 100 -2.68 -10.50 -1.33
CA PHE A 100 -2.87 -9.71 -2.55
C PHE A 100 -4.19 -8.93 -2.57
N GLY A 101 -4.24 -7.89 -3.40
CA GLY A 101 -5.38 -6.99 -3.55
C GLY A 101 -6.24 -7.40 -4.75
N TYR A 102 -7.09 -8.41 -4.56
CA TYR A 102 -7.95 -8.95 -5.61
C TYR A 102 -9.04 -7.96 -6.02
N THR A 103 -9.24 -7.75 -7.33
CA THR A 103 -10.37 -6.99 -7.89
C THR A 103 -11.21 -7.82 -8.85
N ALA A 104 -12.50 -7.49 -8.97
CA ALA A 104 -13.42 -8.11 -9.92
C ALA A 104 -12.98 -7.92 -11.37
N VAL A 105 -13.17 -8.96 -12.18
CA VAL A 105 -12.83 -9.02 -13.60
C VAL A 105 -14.07 -9.32 -14.42
N VAL A 106 -14.23 -8.64 -15.54
CA VAL A 106 -15.31 -8.87 -16.51
C VAL A 106 -14.74 -8.97 -17.92
N TRP A 107 -15.45 -9.67 -18.80
CA TRP A 107 -15.19 -9.61 -20.24
C TRP A 107 -16.16 -8.65 -20.89
N LYS A 108 -15.64 -7.64 -21.58
CA LYS A 108 -16.42 -6.57 -22.22
C LYS A 108 -15.67 -6.07 -23.46
N ASP A 109 -16.40 -5.84 -24.54
CA ASP A 109 -15.89 -5.25 -25.78
C ASP A 109 -14.63 -5.95 -26.34
N GLY A 110 -14.60 -7.29 -26.22
CA GLY A 110 -13.52 -8.12 -26.75
C GLY A 110 -12.24 -8.15 -25.91
N GLY A 111 -12.28 -7.68 -24.65
CA GLY A 111 -11.13 -7.71 -23.75
C GLY A 111 -11.52 -7.81 -22.27
N PHE A 112 -10.49 -7.92 -21.42
CA PHE A 112 -10.65 -7.92 -19.97
C PHE A 112 -10.78 -6.48 -19.44
N TRP A 113 -11.74 -6.30 -18.55
CA TRP A 113 -11.96 -5.09 -17.78
C TRP A 113 -12.01 -5.44 -16.30
N ILE A 114 -11.77 -4.45 -15.45
CA ILE A 114 -11.75 -4.63 -13.99
C ILE A 114 -12.53 -3.53 -13.29
N ALA A 115 -13.10 -3.85 -12.13
CA ALA A 115 -13.71 -2.86 -11.24
C ALA A 115 -12.60 -2.04 -10.57
N GLY A 116 -12.32 -0.86 -11.10
CA GLY A 116 -11.17 -0.08 -10.67
C GLY A 116 -11.16 1.33 -11.21
N ARG A 117 -10.29 2.15 -10.62
CA ARG A 117 -10.06 3.54 -11.03
C ARG A 117 -8.57 3.83 -11.01
N LYS A 118 -8.09 4.58 -11.99
CA LYS A 118 -6.75 5.19 -11.94
C LYS A 118 -6.73 6.24 -10.82
N SER A 119 -5.91 6.01 -9.80
CA SER A 119 -5.76 6.86 -8.61
C SER A 119 -4.47 7.69 -8.61
N ASP A 120 -3.51 7.37 -9.48
CA ASP A 120 -2.26 8.15 -9.64
C ASP A 120 -1.65 7.93 -11.02
N GLU A 121 -0.60 8.67 -11.36
CA GLU A 121 0.15 8.48 -12.62
C GLU A 121 1.20 7.37 -12.48
N PRO A 122 0.97 6.15 -13.00
CA PRO A 122 1.78 4.98 -12.67
C PRO A 122 3.19 4.98 -13.27
N HIS A 123 3.56 5.94 -14.13
CA HIS A 123 4.84 5.91 -14.84
C HIS A 123 6.05 5.61 -13.93
N LYS A 124 6.23 6.30 -12.79
CA LYS A 124 7.37 6.06 -11.87
C LYS A 124 7.36 4.66 -11.21
N TRP A 125 6.24 3.95 -11.30
CA TRP A 125 6.01 2.61 -10.80
C TRP A 125 5.81 1.57 -11.92
N ASN A 126 6.05 1.94 -13.19
CA ASN A 126 6.03 0.99 -14.30
C ASN A 126 7.35 0.19 -14.30
N PRO A 127 7.31 -1.16 -14.19
CA PRO A 127 8.51 -2.01 -14.27
C PRO A 127 9.35 -1.84 -15.54
N GLU A 128 8.75 -1.41 -16.65
CA GLU A 128 9.48 -1.16 -17.92
C GLU A 128 10.54 -0.05 -17.77
N ASN A 129 10.39 0.83 -16.78
CA ASN A 129 11.42 1.83 -16.48
C ASN A 129 12.67 1.21 -15.81
N PHE A 130 12.65 -0.06 -15.44
CA PHE A 130 13.70 -0.75 -14.69
C PHE A 130 14.25 -1.94 -15.48
N PRO A 131 14.92 -1.71 -16.61
CA PRO A 131 15.48 -2.79 -17.41
C PRO A 131 16.47 -3.63 -16.59
N MET A 132 16.18 -4.93 -16.45
CA MET A 132 16.88 -5.80 -15.50
C MET A 132 18.38 -5.95 -15.77
N ASP A 133 18.81 -5.90 -17.03
CA ASP A 133 20.23 -5.97 -17.37
C ASP A 133 21.00 -4.72 -16.93
N GLU A 134 20.38 -3.55 -17.07
CA GLU A 134 20.95 -2.29 -16.56
C GLU A 134 20.96 -2.29 -15.04
N LEU A 135 19.87 -2.72 -14.40
CA LEU A 135 19.77 -2.80 -12.95
C LEU A 135 20.85 -3.71 -12.37
N ARG A 136 21.10 -4.90 -12.95
CA ARG A 136 22.17 -5.81 -12.51
C ARG A 136 23.55 -5.16 -12.56
N ASN A 137 23.86 -4.43 -13.63
CA ASN A 137 25.14 -3.72 -13.76
C ASN A 137 25.30 -2.65 -12.67
N ARG A 138 24.27 -1.82 -12.48
CA ARG A 138 24.26 -0.76 -11.45
C ARG A 138 24.38 -1.32 -10.04
N VAL A 139 23.71 -2.43 -9.76
CA VAL A 139 23.84 -3.17 -8.49
C VAL A 139 25.28 -3.62 -8.28
N GLN A 140 25.90 -4.25 -9.28
CA GLN A 140 27.28 -4.72 -9.18
C GLN A 140 28.28 -3.57 -8.94
N GLU A 141 28.14 -2.46 -9.67
CA GLU A 141 28.96 -1.26 -9.49
C GLU A 141 28.81 -0.70 -8.06
N THR A 142 27.58 -0.59 -7.58
CA THR A 142 27.27 -0.07 -6.23
C THR A 142 27.85 -0.97 -5.14
N LEU A 143 27.69 -2.28 -5.24
CA LEU A 143 28.23 -3.23 -4.27
C LEU A 143 29.77 -3.30 -4.29
N THR A 144 30.39 -2.96 -5.43
CA THR A 144 31.85 -2.83 -5.52
C THR A 144 32.34 -1.55 -4.84
N ALA A 145 31.59 -0.45 -4.95
CA ALA A 145 31.90 0.82 -4.30
C ALA A 145 31.66 0.80 -2.78
N PHE A 146 30.66 0.05 -2.32
CA PHE A 146 30.28 -0.06 -0.90
C PHE A 146 30.30 -1.53 -0.43
N PRO A 147 31.47 -2.18 -0.43
CA PRO A 147 31.57 -3.63 -0.19
C PRO A 147 31.16 -4.04 1.22
N ASP A 148 31.17 -3.13 2.19
CA ASP A 148 30.84 -3.42 3.59
C ASP A 148 29.42 -2.99 3.99
N ASN A 149 28.70 -2.26 3.12
CA ASN A 149 27.36 -1.74 3.44
C ASN A 149 26.30 -2.83 3.29
N ARG A 150 25.78 -3.32 4.42
CA ARG A 150 24.80 -4.43 4.47
C ARG A 150 23.42 -4.00 4.01
N ILE A 151 23.08 -2.71 4.11
CA ILE A 151 21.81 -2.19 3.58
C ILE A 151 21.81 -2.31 2.07
N LEU A 152 22.87 -1.88 1.37
CA LEU A 152 22.95 -2.00 -0.09
C LEU A 152 22.93 -3.46 -0.55
N LYS A 153 23.57 -4.38 0.19
CA LYS A 153 23.47 -5.83 -0.05
C LYS A 153 22.06 -6.38 0.15
N HIS A 154 21.33 -5.88 1.13
CA HIS A 154 19.94 -6.27 1.34
C HIS A 154 19.02 -5.69 0.24
N LEU A 155 19.25 -4.44 -0.16
CA LEU A 155 18.50 -3.78 -1.21
C LEU A 155 18.76 -4.39 -2.59
N SER A 156 19.95 -4.94 -2.85
CA SER A 156 20.21 -5.66 -4.10
C SER A 156 19.34 -6.92 -4.22
N HIS A 157 19.19 -7.67 -3.13
CA HIS A 157 18.24 -8.80 -3.08
C HIS A 157 16.80 -8.30 -3.32
N CYS A 158 16.38 -7.22 -2.64
CA CYS A 158 15.04 -6.68 -2.85
C CYS A 158 14.79 -6.25 -4.31
N ALA A 159 15.79 -5.63 -4.95
CA ALA A 159 15.69 -5.14 -6.32
C ALA A 159 15.72 -6.28 -7.35
N LEU A 160 16.54 -7.32 -7.14
CA LEU A 160 16.78 -8.38 -8.12
C LEU A 160 15.87 -9.60 -7.96
N GLU A 161 15.46 -9.93 -6.73
CA GLU A 161 14.65 -11.13 -6.43
C GLU A 161 13.17 -10.79 -6.25
N TYR A 162 12.88 -9.67 -5.58
CA TYR A 162 11.49 -9.22 -5.36
C TYR A 162 11.03 -8.18 -6.37
N GLU A 163 11.91 -7.76 -7.29
CA GLU A 163 11.66 -6.71 -8.28
C GLU A 163 11.12 -5.41 -7.64
N CYS A 164 11.58 -5.11 -6.43
CA CYS A 164 11.13 -3.96 -5.65
C CYS A 164 11.59 -2.66 -6.30
N LEU A 165 10.68 -1.95 -6.97
CA LEU A 165 10.98 -0.71 -7.69
C LEU A 165 11.60 0.38 -6.79
N THR A 166 11.16 0.48 -5.53
CA THR A 166 11.74 1.41 -4.55
C THR A 166 13.19 1.04 -4.21
N ALA A 167 13.54 -0.25 -4.12
CA ALA A 167 14.93 -0.68 -3.95
C ALA A 167 15.75 -0.47 -5.22
N SER A 168 15.17 -0.75 -6.41
CA SER A 168 15.83 -0.50 -7.69
C SER A 168 16.22 0.97 -7.86
N ASN A 169 15.36 1.89 -7.42
CA ASN A 169 15.63 3.33 -7.45
C ASN A 169 16.89 3.76 -6.69
N ASN A 170 17.33 3.02 -5.66
CA ASN A 170 18.62 3.29 -4.98
C ASN A 170 19.81 3.17 -5.95
N PHE A 171 19.73 2.26 -6.91
CA PHE A 171 20.80 1.99 -7.89
C PHE A 171 20.67 2.86 -9.15
N PHE A 172 19.49 3.40 -9.42
CA PHE A 172 19.24 4.37 -10.50
C PHE A 172 19.37 5.84 -10.06
N HIS A 173 19.49 6.13 -8.77
CA HIS A 173 19.61 7.48 -8.19
C HIS A 173 18.44 8.42 -8.51
N ARG A 174 17.22 7.89 -8.62
CA ARG A 174 16.04 8.67 -8.98
C ARG A 174 14.84 8.30 -8.14
N TRP A 175 13.89 9.23 -8.05
CA TRP A 175 12.59 9.04 -7.40
C TRP A 175 12.72 8.54 -5.95
N GLU A 176 11.73 7.79 -5.46
CA GLU A 176 11.72 7.23 -4.11
C GLU A 176 12.61 5.98 -4.03
N GLY A 177 13.67 6.07 -3.22
CA GLY A 177 14.59 5.00 -2.85
C GLY A 177 14.31 4.46 -1.45
N SER A 178 14.69 3.22 -1.22
CA SER A 178 14.50 2.48 0.03
C SER A 178 15.64 2.70 1.02
N LEU A 179 15.32 2.78 2.32
CA LEU A 179 16.30 2.82 3.41
C LEU A 179 15.81 2.03 4.63
N PRO A 180 15.88 0.68 4.59
CA PRO A 180 15.46 -0.14 5.70
C PRO A 180 16.40 0.01 6.90
N VAL A 181 15.80 0.14 8.09
CA VAL A 181 16.51 0.42 9.34
C VAL A 181 16.09 -0.50 10.49
N SER A 182 14.86 -1.03 10.47
CA SER A 182 14.27 -1.71 11.60
C SER A 182 14.02 -3.20 11.38
N TYR A 183 14.62 -4.05 12.23
CA TYR A 183 14.31 -5.48 12.26
C TYR A 183 13.18 -5.82 13.27
N THR A 184 12.63 -4.83 13.97
CA THR A 184 11.60 -5.01 15.00
C THR A 184 10.35 -4.18 14.72
N CYS A 185 9.20 -4.62 15.24
CA CYS A 185 7.95 -3.90 15.09
C CYS A 185 7.20 -3.82 16.43
N ASN A 186 6.54 -2.70 16.68
CA ASN A 186 5.63 -2.50 17.81
C ASN A 186 4.16 -2.75 17.42
N ALA A 187 3.89 -3.34 16.25
CA ALA A 187 2.56 -3.72 15.80
C ALA A 187 2.54 -5.22 15.43
N GLY A 188 1.41 -5.88 15.65
CA GLY A 188 1.19 -7.28 15.32
C GLY A 188 0.23 -7.44 14.15
N CYS A 189 0.44 -6.70 13.06
CA CYS A 189 -0.54 -6.61 11.98
C CYS A 189 -0.97 -7.98 11.45
N TYR A 190 -2.28 -8.22 11.30
CA TYR A 190 -2.79 -9.48 10.75
C TYR A 190 -2.15 -9.82 9.38
N GLY A 191 -2.12 -8.83 8.48
CA GLY A 191 -1.53 -8.94 7.15
C GLY A 191 -0.13 -8.35 7.07
N CYS A 192 0.73 -8.51 8.08
CA CYS A 192 2.10 -8.02 8.00
C CYS A 192 2.84 -8.65 6.80
N ILE A 193 3.41 -7.80 5.95
CA ILE A 193 4.01 -8.23 4.68
C ILE A 193 5.44 -8.74 4.80
N SER A 194 6.08 -8.55 5.96
CA SER A 194 7.48 -8.92 6.21
C SER A 194 7.64 -10.07 7.21
N GLU A 195 6.58 -10.39 7.96
CA GLU A 195 6.61 -11.33 9.08
C GLU A 195 5.21 -11.88 9.32
N GLN A 196 5.07 -13.20 9.39
CA GLN A 196 3.81 -13.86 9.71
C GLN A 196 4.08 -14.93 10.78
N PRO A 197 3.18 -15.11 11.77
CA PRO A 197 3.21 -16.27 12.65
C PRO A 197 3.18 -17.58 11.85
N GLU A 198 3.83 -18.63 12.35
CA GLU A 198 3.86 -19.95 11.69
C GLU A 198 2.46 -20.54 11.47
N ASP A 199 1.51 -20.23 12.35
CA ASP A 199 0.13 -20.69 12.34
C ASP A 199 -0.85 -19.74 11.61
N SER A 200 -0.33 -18.70 10.94
CA SER A 200 -1.15 -17.73 10.19
C SER A 200 -1.99 -18.35 9.06
N GLY A 201 -1.50 -19.43 8.45
CA GLY A 201 -2.11 -20.09 7.30
C GLY A 201 -1.80 -19.43 5.94
N PHE A 202 -0.91 -18.43 5.91
CA PHE A 202 -0.41 -17.80 4.68
C PHE A 202 0.97 -17.17 4.91
N PRO A 203 1.86 -17.15 3.90
CA PRO A 203 3.21 -16.60 4.07
C PRO A 203 3.23 -15.07 4.04
N SER A 204 4.30 -14.48 4.56
CA SER A 204 4.65 -13.09 4.24
C SER A 204 5.24 -13.02 2.82
N PRO A 205 4.87 -12.03 1.99
CA PRO A 205 5.39 -11.87 0.63
C PRO A 205 6.85 -11.38 0.58
N GLN A 206 7.37 -10.80 1.67
CA GLN A 206 8.75 -10.31 1.76
C GLN A 206 9.40 -10.82 3.05
N THR A 207 10.73 -10.96 3.04
CA THR A 207 11.50 -11.33 4.23
C THR A 207 11.96 -10.08 4.98
N ARG A 208 11.65 -9.99 6.28
CA ARG A 208 12.17 -8.92 7.13
C ARG A 208 13.70 -8.99 7.25
N MET A 209 14.36 -7.83 7.17
CA MET A 209 15.77 -7.70 7.51
C MET A 209 16.05 -8.23 8.93
N ASN A 210 17.20 -8.88 9.11
CA ASN A 210 17.56 -9.59 10.34
C ASN A 210 18.80 -9.00 11.05
N PHE A 211 19.20 -7.78 10.68
CA PHE A 211 20.35 -7.09 11.27
C PHE A 211 19.98 -5.66 11.66
N LYS A 212 20.77 -5.09 12.58
CA LYS A 212 20.73 -3.67 12.90
C LYS A 212 21.81 -2.95 12.07
N PRO A 213 21.45 -1.98 11.21
CA PRO A 213 22.45 -1.20 10.49
C PRO A 213 23.22 -0.26 11.42
N THR A 214 24.36 0.22 10.96
CA THR A 214 25.12 1.30 11.60
C THR A 214 24.67 2.67 11.08
N GLU A 215 25.02 3.73 11.81
CA GLU A 215 24.82 5.09 11.33
C GLU A 215 25.57 5.35 10.01
N ASP A 216 26.81 4.87 9.88
CA ASP A 216 27.61 5.03 8.66
C ASP A 216 26.93 4.39 7.45
N GLU A 217 26.38 3.18 7.60
CA GLU A 217 25.65 2.51 6.52
C GLU A 217 24.45 3.34 6.05
N LEU A 218 23.70 3.94 6.99
CA LEU A 218 22.56 4.81 6.67
C LEU A 218 23.00 6.08 5.94
N VAL A 219 24.07 6.73 6.42
CA VAL A 219 24.61 7.96 5.83
C VAL A 219 25.11 7.71 4.41
N GLU A 220 25.84 6.62 4.19
CA GLU A 220 26.31 6.22 2.86
C GLU A 220 25.15 6.03 1.87
N VAL A 221 24.12 5.25 2.24
CA VAL A 221 22.97 5.00 1.36
C VAL A 221 22.22 6.30 1.05
N MET A 222 22.00 7.16 2.06
CA MET A 222 21.33 8.45 1.86
C MET A 222 22.10 9.36 0.92
N LEU A 223 23.42 9.54 1.13
CA LEU A 223 24.24 10.40 0.26
C LEU A 223 24.38 9.83 -1.15
N HIS A 224 24.42 8.50 -1.28
CA HIS A 224 24.46 7.82 -2.57
C HIS A 224 23.17 8.04 -3.38
N HIS A 225 21.99 8.10 -2.73
CA HIS A 225 20.70 8.26 -3.40
C HIS A 225 20.28 9.73 -3.62
N LEU A 226 20.58 10.62 -2.67
CA LEU A 226 20.14 12.03 -2.68
C LEU A 226 20.98 12.90 -3.63
N GLN A 227 20.92 12.59 -4.93
CA GLN A 227 21.70 13.25 -5.97
C GLN A 227 20.91 14.33 -6.74
N THR A 228 19.58 14.30 -6.68
CA THR A 228 18.72 15.22 -7.44
C THR A 228 17.68 15.91 -6.55
N PRO A 229 17.13 17.07 -6.97
CA PRO A 229 16.07 17.75 -6.22
C PRO A 229 14.77 16.94 -6.08
N GLU A 230 14.57 15.92 -6.92
CA GLU A 230 13.41 15.02 -6.88
C GLU A 230 13.68 13.70 -6.14
N SER A 231 14.92 13.43 -5.73
CA SER A 231 15.26 12.21 -5.00
C SER A 231 14.54 12.21 -3.65
N ILE A 232 13.87 11.10 -3.33
CA ILE A 232 13.28 10.84 -2.01
C ILE A 232 13.95 9.60 -1.46
N ILE A 233 14.42 9.62 -0.22
CA ILE A 233 14.93 8.42 0.47
C ILE A 233 14.01 8.12 1.65
N SER A 234 13.52 6.88 1.72
CA SER A 234 12.42 6.52 2.62
C SER A 234 12.82 5.43 3.61
N PHE A 235 12.74 5.74 4.90
CA PHE A 235 12.60 4.73 5.94
C PHE A 235 11.20 4.09 5.87
N GLY A 236 11.04 2.87 6.37
CA GLY A 236 9.79 2.11 6.41
C GLY A 236 9.45 1.39 5.10
N GLN A 237 10.16 0.31 4.80
CA GLN A 237 9.98 -0.52 3.61
C GLN A 237 9.25 -1.84 3.92
N GLY A 238 8.80 -2.54 2.87
CA GLY A 238 8.09 -3.81 3.03
C GLY A 238 8.95 -4.95 3.61
N CYS A 239 10.28 -4.79 3.57
CA CYS A 239 11.26 -5.72 4.10
C CYS A 239 11.74 -5.36 5.52
N GLU A 240 11.06 -4.47 6.25
CA GLU A 240 11.45 -4.07 7.60
C GLU A 240 10.26 -3.99 8.57
N GLY A 241 10.55 -3.77 9.85
CA GLY A 241 9.56 -3.48 10.89
C GLY A 241 9.22 -1.99 10.98
N GLU A 242 8.77 -1.54 12.15
CA GLU A 242 8.43 -0.13 12.35
C GLU A 242 9.72 0.71 12.46
N PRO A 243 9.99 1.67 11.56
CA PRO A 243 11.24 2.42 11.56
C PRO A 243 11.42 3.31 12.79
N SER A 244 10.35 3.86 13.37
CA SER A 244 10.46 4.74 14.54
C SER A 244 11.02 4.04 15.78
N THR A 245 11.02 2.70 15.84
CA THR A 245 11.73 1.96 16.91
C THR A 245 13.24 2.20 16.89
N MET A 246 13.79 2.66 15.76
CA MET A 246 15.20 2.94 15.52
C MET A 246 15.54 4.44 15.53
N ALA A 247 14.72 5.27 16.18
CA ALA A 247 14.93 6.73 16.25
C ALA A 247 16.35 7.12 16.72
N SER A 248 16.97 6.35 17.63
CA SER A 248 18.33 6.58 18.10
C SER A 248 19.42 6.43 17.03
N LEU A 249 19.15 5.72 15.93
CA LEU A 249 20.02 5.65 14.75
C LEU A 249 19.60 6.66 13.67
N ILE A 250 18.29 6.80 13.43
CA ILE A 250 17.74 7.68 12.39
C ILE A 250 18.14 9.14 12.63
N ILE A 251 17.94 9.64 13.86
CA ILE A 251 18.17 11.05 14.21
C ILE A 251 19.60 11.51 13.92
N PRO A 252 20.67 10.85 14.43
CA PRO A 252 22.02 11.30 14.13
C PRO A 252 22.41 11.11 12.66
N ALA A 253 21.97 10.02 11.99
CA ALA A 253 22.23 9.81 10.57
C ALA A 253 21.64 10.94 9.70
N MET A 254 20.38 11.32 9.94
CA MET A 254 19.74 12.44 9.23
C MET A 254 20.46 13.76 9.44
N ARG A 255 20.86 14.07 10.68
CA ARG A 255 21.63 15.29 10.98
C ARG A 255 22.95 15.32 10.22
N ARG A 256 23.67 14.20 10.20
CA ARG A 256 24.97 14.09 9.53
C ARG A 256 24.86 14.19 8.01
N VAL A 257 23.77 13.71 7.41
CA VAL A 257 23.47 13.94 5.99
C VAL A 257 23.14 15.41 5.72
N ARG A 258 22.30 16.04 6.57
CA ARG A 258 21.90 17.44 6.39
C ARG A 258 23.01 18.45 6.63
N GLN A 259 24.06 18.08 7.35
CA GLN A 259 25.33 18.83 7.44
C GLN A 259 26.13 18.82 6.13
N GLN A 260 25.91 17.83 5.26
CA GLN A 260 26.65 17.66 4.01
C GLN A 260 25.85 18.12 2.78
N THR A 261 24.51 17.98 2.82
CA THR A 261 23.65 18.30 1.67
C THR A 261 22.19 18.60 2.06
N ASP A 262 21.58 19.56 1.36
CA ASP A 262 20.13 19.82 1.37
C ASP A 262 19.39 19.15 0.20
N MET A 263 20.10 18.40 -0.65
CA MET A 263 19.54 17.72 -1.82
C MET A 263 18.48 16.67 -1.42
N GLY A 264 17.41 16.61 -2.23
CA GLY A 264 16.31 15.63 -2.11
C GLY A 264 15.63 15.58 -0.74
N TYR A 265 14.69 14.66 -0.55
CA TYR A 265 13.83 14.61 0.64
C TYR A 265 14.07 13.33 1.45
N ILE A 266 14.07 13.46 2.78
CA ILE A 266 14.06 12.31 3.69
C ILE A 266 12.62 12.06 4.14
N ASN A 267 12.13 10.86 3.86
CA ASN A 267 10.80 10.38 4.19
C ASN A 267 10.85 9.25 5.22
N ILE A 268 9.75 9.08 5.96
CA ILE A 268 9.51 7.91 6.80
C ILE A 268 8.09 7.38 6.58
N ASN A 269 7.99 6.09 6.30
CA ASN A 269 6.73 5.34 6.28
C ASN A 269 6.58 4.63 7.63
N THR A 270 5.58 4.99 8.42
CA THR A 270 5.50 4.60 9.84
C THR A 270 4.06 4.35 10.25
N ASN A 271 3.84 3.53 11.26
CA ASN A 271 2.57 3.50 12.00
C ASN A 271 2.38 4.75 12.89
N ALA A 272 3.44 5.53 13.13
CA ALA A 272 3.50 6.74 13.93
C ALA A 272 3.07 6.58 15.40
N GLY A 273 3.03 5.35 15.93
CA GLY A 273 2.58 5.04 17.29
C GLY A 273 3.54 5.50 18.40
N LEU A 274 4.84 5.63 18.12
CA LEU A 274 5.85 6.07 19.09
C LEU A 274 6.03 7.59 19.05
N THR A 275 5.10 8.33 19.67
CA THR A 275 5.01 9.80 19.53
C THR A 275 6.31 10.54 19.82
N ASP A 276 7.04 10.20 20.89
CA ASP A 276 8.28 10.91 21.23
C ASP A 276 9.43 10.60 20.27
N HIS A 277 9.45 9.37 19.71
CA HIS A 277 10.41 8.99 18.67
C HIS A 277 10.14 9.75 17.38
N ILE A 278 8.86 9.84 16.97
CA ILE A 278 8.45 10.62 15.80
C ILE A 278 8.82 12.10 15.97
N LYS A 279 8.55 12.70 17.14
CA LYS A 279 8.96 14.08 17.42
C LYS A 279 10.47 14.28 17.24
N GLY A 280 11.28 13.37 17.79
CA GLY A 280 12.73 13.42 17.63
C GLY A 280 13.17 13.35 16.16
N ILE A 281 12.57 12.46 15.38
CA ILE A 281 12.85 12.33 13.93
C ILE A 281 12.41 13.58 13.16
N VAL A 282 11.23 14.13 13.47
CA VAL A 282 10.72 15.39 12.88
C VAL A 282 11.66 16.54 13.17
N ASP A 283 12.09 16.69 14.42
CA ASP A 283 12.98 17.77 14.85
C ASP A 283 14.42 17.60 14.32
N ALA A 284 14.80 16.39 13.90
CA ALA A 284 16.07 16.11 13.23
C ALA A 284 16.12 16.56 11.76
N GLY A 285 14.99 16.99 11.19
CA GLY A 285 14.92 17.52 9.81
C GLY A 285 14.18 16.63 8.82
N LEU A 286 13.21 15.82 9.26
CA LEU A 286 12.36 15.02 8.38
C LEU A 286 11.59 15.89 7.38
N ASP A 287 11.56 15.51 6.11
CA ASP A 287 10.86 16.30 5.09
C ASP A 287 9.43 15.81 4.87
N LEU A 288 9.26 14.49 4.75
CA LEU A 288 7.99 13.83 4.44
C LEU A 288 7.69 12.77 5.49
N MET A 289 6.40 12.55 5.77
CA MET A 289 5.97 11.45 6.63
C MET A 289 4.73 10.80 6.06
N ARG A 290 4.75 9.47 5.93
CA ARG A 290 3.61 8.67 5.52
C ARG A 290 3.16 7.78 6.68
N VAL A 291 1.93 8.00 7.14
CA VAL A 291 1.33 7.25 8.23
C VAL A 291 0.48 6.11 7.69
N SER A 292 0.82 4.86 8.03
CA SER A 292 0.01 3.69 7.67
C SER A 292 -1.25 3.64 8.54
N ILE A 293 -2.42 3.63 7.90
CA ILE A 293 -3.71 3.58 8.58
C ILE A 293 -4.72 2.74 7.79
N ILE A 294 -5.59 2.03 8.50
CA ILE A 294 -6.67 1.22 7.93
C ILE A 294 -8.05 1.75 8.32
N SER A 295 -8.12 2.49 9.42
CA SER A 295 -9.33 3.09 9.96
C SER A 295 -8.94 4.16 10.96
N ALA A 296 -9.79 5.19 11.08
CA ALA A 296 -9.72 6.19 12.14
C ALA A 296 -10.66 5.87 13.32
N ILE A 297 -11.13 4.61 13.41
CA ILE A 297 -11.95 4.07 14.50
C ILE A 297 -11.09 3.07 15.27
N ASP A 298 -11.01 3.22 16.60
CA ASP A 298 -10.11 2.43 17.45
C ASP A 298 -10.34 0.92 17.31
N GLU A 299 -11.59 0.44 17.32
CA GLU A 299 -11.89 -0.99 17.24
C GLU A 299 -11.41 -1.60 15.92
N HIS A 300 -11.59 -0.88 14.82
CA HIS A 300 -11.20 -1.32 13.47
C HIS A 300 -9.69 -1.25 13.29
N TYR A 301 -9.06 -0.17 13.76
CA TYR A 301 -7.61 -0.02 13.77
C TYR A 301 -6.93 -1.12 14.57
N ASN A 302 -7.41 -1.37 15.79
CA ASN A 302 -6.84 -2.35 16.72
C ASN A 302 -7.01 -3.79 16.24
N ALA A 303 -8.14 -4.09 15.60
CA ALA A 303 -8.39 -5.41 15.03
C ALA A 303 -7.30 -5.81 14.02
N TYR A 304 -6.91 -4.88 13.14
CA TYR A 304 -5.89 -5.13 12.13
C TYR A 304 -4.45 -4.95 12.64
N TYR A 305 -4.09 -3.76 13.17
CA TYR A 305 -2.71 -3.42 13.51
C TYR A 305 -2.21 -4.10 14.80
N ARG A 306 -3.12 -4.43 15.71
CA ARG A 306 -2.83 -5.05 17.03
C ARG A 306 -1.66 -4.32 17.72
N PRO A 307 -1.83 -3.02 18.03
CA PRO A 307 -0.75 -2.18 18.50
C PRO A 307 -0.19 -2.69 19.83
N ARG A 308 1.12 -2.61 20.01
CA ARG A 308 1.83 -2.95 21.24
C ARG A 308 2.35 -1.66 21.86
N HIS A 309 1.74 -1.24 22.96
CA HIS A 309 2.10 -0.03 23.72
C HIS A 309 1.92 1.30 22.97
N TYR A 310 0.98 1.38 22.04
CA TYR A 310 0.51 2.64 21.46
C TYR A 310 -0.98 2.55 21.10
N THR A 311 -1.60 3.70 20.82
CA THR A 311 -3.02 3.82 20.45
C THR A 311 -3.19 4.67 19.19
N LEU A 312 -4.39 4.69 18.61
CA LEU A 312 -4.70 5.58 17.48
C LEU A 312 -4.53 7.07 17.85
N GLU A 313 -4.75 7.44 19.11
CA GLU A 313 -4.49 8.80 19.60
C GLU A 313 -2.99 9.15 19.54
N ASN A 314 -2.09 8.20 19.78
CA ASN A 314 -0.66 8.42 19.60
C ASN A 314 -0.32 8.71 18.13
N VAL A 315 -0.95 7.98 17.21
CA VAL A 315 -0.81 8.17 15.76
C VAL A 315 -1.28 9.57 15.36
N ALA A 316 -2.44 10.00 15.85
CA ALA A 316 -2.99 11.34 15.60
C ALA A 316 -2.01 12.44 16.07
N ARG A 317 -1.52 12.33 17.31
CA ARG A 317 -0.57 13.30 17.89
C ARG A 317 0.75 13.38 17.13
N SER A 318 1.24 12.25 16.64
CA SER A 318 2.45 12.20 15.81
C SER A 318 2.24 12.91 14.46
N ALA A 319 1.12 12.63 13.79
CA ALA A 319 0.76 13.27 12.53
C ALA A 319 0.56 14.78 12.68
N GLU A 320 -0.19 15.20 13.70
CA GLU A 320 -0.42 16.60 14.04
C GLU A 320 0.89 17.34 14.34
N TYR A 321 1.79 16.74 15.12
CA TYR A 321 3.09 17.34 15.43
C TYR A 321 3.94 17.52 14.17
N ALA A 322 4.02 16.50 13.32
CA ALA A 322 4.79 16.58 12.08
C ALA A 322 4.25 17.67 11.15
N ALA A 323 2.92 17.73 10.95
CA ALA A 323 2.28 18.76 10.14
C ALA A 323 2.52 20.17 10.72
N ALA A 324 2.40 20.35 12.04
CA ALA A 324 2.66 21.63 12.71
C ALA A 324 4.13 22.09 12.59
N LYS A 325 5.07 21.16 12.35
CA LYS A 325 6.48 21.45 12.08
C LYS A 325 6.82 21.62 10.59
N GLY A 326 5.80 21.59 9.73
CA GLY A 326 5.93 21.78 8.29
C GLY A 326 6.39 20.54 7.53
N VAL A 327 6.36 19.34 8.14
CA VAL A 327 6.57 18.08 7.42
C VAL A 327 5.38 17.83 6.50
N TYR A 328 5.63 17.43 5.25
CA TYR A 328 4.55 17.07 4.34
C TYR A 328 4.00 15.68 4.72
N THR A 329 2.84 15.67 5.35
CA THR A 329 2.22 14.46 5.91
C THR A 329 1.23 13.84 4.95
N SER A 330 1.28 12.51 4.86
CA SER A 330 0.38 11.69 4.06
C SER A 330 -0.11 10.48 4.86
N ILE A 331 -1.24 9.91 4.46
CA ILE A 331 -1.67 8.59 4.94
C ILE A 331 -1.55 7.55 3.85
N ASN A 332 -1.04 6.38 4.20
CA ASN A 332 -1.16 5.17 3.41
C ASN A 332 -2.44 4.46 3.86
N TYR A 333 -3.55 4.79 3.22
CA TYR A 333 -4.87 4.31 3.60
C TYR A 333 -5.14 2.96 2.94
N LEU A 334 -5.16 1.91 3.76
CA LEU A 334 -5.45 0.54 3.34
C LEU A 334 -6.95 0.38 3.04
N CYS A 335 -7.29 0.43 1.75
CA CYS A 335 -8.65 0.45 1.22
C CYS A 335 -9.20 -0.96 0.98
N PHE A 336 -10.43 -1.17 1.41
CA PHE A 336 -11.16 -2.42 1.21
C PHE A 336 -12.63 -2.13 0.85
N PRO A 337 -13.12 -2.59 -0.32
CA PRO A 337 -14.52 -2.44 -0.70
C PRO A 337 -15.45 -3.09 0.34
N GLY A 338 -16.30 -2.28 0.95
CA GLY A 338 -17.32 -2.66 1.94
C GLY A 338 -16.90 -2.34 3.36
N VAL A 339 -15.78 -1.65 3.53
CA VAL A 339 -15.26 -1.13 4.80
C VAL A 339 -14.84 0.33 4.65
N PHE A 340 -13.99 0.64 3.68
CA PHE A 340 -13.50 2.00 3.42
C PHE A 340 -14.62 3.00 3.10
N ASP A 341 -15.66 2.50 2.45
CA ASP A 341 -16.82 3.21 1.89
C ASP A 341 -18.06 3.16 2.79
N ARG A 342 -17.87 2.86 4.08
CA ARG A 342 -18.91 2.99 5.10
C ARG A 342 -19.00 4.42 5.60
N GLU A 343 -20.21 4.88 5.87
CA GLU A 343 -20.48 6.21 6.43
C GLU A 343 -19.61 6.51 7.66
N GLU A 344 -19.57 5.61 8.66
CA GLU A 344 -18.83 5.83 9.89
C GLU A 344 -17.31 5.90 9.69
N GLU A 345 -16.77 5.11 8.76
CA GLU A 345 -15.34 5.09 8.42
C GLU A 345 -14.93 6.37 7.71
N MET A 346 -15.76 6.81 6.77
CA MET A 346 -15.55 8.05 6.03
C MET A 346 -15.59 9.27 6.95
N GLU A 347 -16.62 9.36 7.80
CA GLU A 347 -16.72 10.45 8.78
C GLU A 347 -15.51 10.51 9.71
N ALA A 348 -15.12 9.35 10.26
CA ALA A 348 -14.00 9.26 11.19
C ALA A 348 -12.69 9.69 10.50
N MET A 349 -12.45 9.21 9.28
CA MET A 349 -11.23 9.53 8.54
C MET A 349 -11.17 11.00 8.11
N ILE A 350 -12.29 11.58 7.65
CA ILE A 350 -12.37 13.00 7.32
C ILE A 350 -12.05 13.86 8.55
N LYS A 351 -12.62 13.52 9.72
CA LYS A 351 -12.33 14.19 11.00
C LYS A 351 -10.84 14.04 11.37
N PHE A 352 -10.27 12.84 11.23
CA PHE A 352 -8.86 12.56 11.51
C PHE A 352 -7.91 13.39 10.62
N ILE A 353 -8.17 13.42 9.31
CA ILE A 353 -7.35 14.19 8.35
C ILE A 353 -7.42 15.69 8.65
N ARG A 354 -8.62 16.24 8.89
CA ARG A 354 -8.80 17.65 9.25
C ARG A 354 -8.04 18.00 10.54
N ARG A 355 -8.12 17.15 11.56
CA ARG A 355 -7.44 17.33 12.85
C ARG A 355 -5.92 17.33 12.70
N THR A 356 -5.38 16.38 11.94
CA THR A 356 -3.93 16.11 11.88
C THR A 356 -3.20 16.93 10.81
N GLY A 357 -3.93 17.59 9.92
CA GLY A 357 -3.35 18.43 8.87
C GLY A 357 -2.71 17.65 7.72
N ILE A 358 -3.06 16.37 7.55
CA ILE A 358 -2.63 15.52 6.44
C ILE A 358 -2.94 16.19 5.09
N LYS A 359 -2.00 16.09 4.13
CA LYS A 359 -2.08 16.74 2.82
C LYS A 359 -2.20 15.79 1.63
N LEU A 360 -2.03 14.49 1.87
CA LEU A 360 -2.12 13.47 0.82
C LEU A 360 -2.73 12.16 1.36
N ILE A 361 -3.78 11.68 0.70
CA ILE A 361 -4.30 10.31 0.86
C ILE A 361 -3.65 9.46 -0.23
N GLN A 362 -2.86 8.48 0.19
CA GLN A 362 -2.34 7.42 -0.67
C GLN A 362 -3.26 6.21 -0.57
N LEU A 363 -4.14 6.03 -1.57
CA LEU A 363 -5.03 4.89 -1.67
C LEU A 363 -4.21 3.63 -1.97
N ARG A 364 -4.25 2.66 -1.05
CA ARG A 364 -3.63 1.35 -1.21
C ARG A 364 -4.66 0.26 -1.13
N ASN A 365 -4.69 -0.62 -2.13
CA ASN A 365 -5.50 -1.82 -2.04
C ASN A 365 -5.02 -2.66 -0.85
N LEU A 366 -5.92 -2.96 0.10
CA LEU A 366 -5.59 -3.85 1.20
C LEU A 366 -5.38 -5.27 0.66
N ASN A 367 -4.14 -5.74 0.76
CA ASN A 367 -3.74 -7.07 0.36
C ASN A 367 -4.06 -8.06 1.48
N ILE A 368 -5.19 -8.75 1.38
CA ILE A 368 -5.67 -9.68 2.40
C ILE A 368 -6.74 -10.61 1.83
N ASP A 369 -6.87 -11.78 2.43
CA ASP A 369 -8.03 -12.65 2.24
C ASP A 369 -9.34 -11.92 2.66
N PRO A 370 -10.33 -11.74 1.75
CA PRO A 370 -11.54 -10.98 2.07
C PRO A 370 -12.34 -11.53 3.25
N GLU A 371 -12.49 -12.86 3.35
CA GLU A 371 -13.26 -13.47 4.44
C GLU A 371 -12.58 -13.27 5.78
N SER A 372 -11.26 -13.42 5.83
CA SER A 372 -10.47 -13.21 7.04
C SER A 372 -10.57 -11.78 7.55
N TYR A 373 -10.56 -10.79 6.66
CA TYR A 373 -10.69 -9.39 7.03
C TYR A 373 -12.11 -9.06 7.54
N LEU A 374 -13.14 -9.48 6.81
CA LEU A 374 -14.54 -9.23 7.16
C LEU A 374 -15.00 -9.95 8.43
N ALA A 375 -14.37 -11.07 8.78
CA ALA A 375 -14.58 -11.76 10.04
C ALA A 375 -13.96 -11.04 11.26
N MET A 376 -12.93 -10.23 11.03
CA MET A 376 -12.15 -9.57 12.08
C MET A 376 -12.60 -8.12 12.34
N ILE A 377 -13.08 -7.42 11.30
CA ILE A 377 -13.55 -6.04 11.41
C ILE A 377 -15.00 -6.00 11.90
N PRO A 378 -15.37 -5.06 12.80
CA PRO A 378 -16.76 -4.88 13.20
C PRO A 378 -17.71 -4.67 12.01
N LYS A 379 -18.98 -5.04 12.18
CA LYS A 379 -20.00 -4.89 11.15
C LYS A 379 -20.33 -3.42 10.90
N ALA A 380 -20.76 -3.12 9.68
CA ALA A 380 -21.16 -1.77 9.29
C ALA A 380 -22.28 -1.24 10.20
N GLN A 381 -22.19 0.04 10.56
CA GLN A 381 -23.17 0.74 11.38
C GLN A 381 -24.02 1.73 10.57
N GLY A 382 -23.46 2.30 9.51
CA GLY A 382 -24.14 3.20 8.59
C GLY A 382 -24.26 2.66 7.17
N GLU A 383 -24.56 3.57 6.24
CA GLU A 383 -24.69 3.28 4.82
C GLU A 383 -23.35 2.88 4.18
N ILE A 384 -23.40 2.02 3.16
CA ILE A 384 -22.25 1.64 2.33
C ILE A 384 -22.42 2.31 0.97
N PHE A 385 -21.57 3.29 0.67
CA PHE A 385 -21.70 4.14 -0.53
C PHE A 385 -21.08 3.53 -1.79
N GLY A 386 -20.19 2.55 -1.66
CA GLY A 386 -19.34 2.11 -2.76
C GLY A 386 -18.04 2.91 -2.85
N MET A 387 -16.96 2.22 -3.21
CA MET A 387 -15.61 2.80 -3.27
C MET A 387 -15.51 4.05 -4.15
N LYS A 388 -16.21 4.07 -5.30
CA LYS A 388 -16.16 5.19 -6.24
C LYS A 388 -16.72 6.46 -5.60
N GLN A 389 -17.94 6.37 -5.08
CA GLN A 389 -18.62 7.48 -4.43
C GLN A 389 -17.88 7.92 -3.17
N ALA A 390 -17.36 6.98 -2.38
CA ALA A 390 -16.55 7.30 -1.21
C ALA A 390 -15.32 8.14 -1.56
N ILE A 391 -14.58 7.78 -2.61
CA ILE A 391 -13.42 8.57 -3.08
C ILE A 391 -13.86 9.97 -3.52
N GLU A 392 -14.98 10.10 -4.24
CA GLU A 392 -15.52 11.39 -4.66
C GLU A 392 -15.93 12.27 -3.46
N ILE A 393 -16.50 11.68 -2.42
CA ILE A 393 -16.83 12.37 -1.17
C ILE A 393 -15.56 12.85 -0.47
N TYR A 394 -14.50 12.04 -0.40
CA TYR A 394 -13.21 12.51 0.13
C TYR A 394 -12.66 13.72 -0.65
N GLN A 395 -12.80 13.73 -1.99
CA GLN A 395 -12.38 14.86 -2.83
C GLN A 395 -13.19 16.14 -2.55
N GLN A 396 -14.49 16.00 -2.29
CA GLN A 396 -15.38 17.13 -1.99
C GLN A 396 -15.16 17.66 -0.57
N GLU A 397 -15.02 16.77 0.42
CA GLU A 397 -14.89 17.13 1.83
C GLU A 397 -13.49 17.60 2.23
N LEU A 398 -12.47 17.22 1.44
CA LEU A 398 -11.06 17.55 1.70
C LEU A 398 -10.41 18.21 0.45
N PRO A 399 -10.87 19.39 0.01
CA PRO A 399 -10.41 20.01 -1.24
C PRO A 399 -8.92 20.37 -1.25
N ASP A 400 -8.32 20.56 -0.07
CA ASP A 400 -6.89 20.86 0.10
C ASP A 400 -6.00 19.62 0.26
N VAL A 401 -6.58 18.42 0.10
CA VAL A 401 -5.90 17.14 0.26
C VAL A 401 -5.83 16.43 -1.09
N ILE A 402 -4.61 16.10 -1.51
CA ILE A 402 -4.39 15.35 -2.74
C ILE A 402 -4.82 13.90 -2.49
N ILE A 403 -5.50 13.29 -3.47
CA ILE A 403 -5.72 11.84 -3.50
C ILE A 403 -4.80 11.26 -4.57
N GLY A 404 -3.96 10.32 -4.16
CA GLY A 404 -2.98 9.65 -5.00
C GLY A 404 -2.84 8.18 -4.60
N SER A 405 -1.76 7.56 -5.06
CA SER A 405 -1.41 6.19 -4.68
C SER A 405 -0.09 6.17 -3.92
N PHE A 406 0.92 6.99 -4.24
CA PHE A 406 2.26 6.89 -3.65
C PHE A 406 2.88 8.23 -3.26
N THR A 407 4.11 8.19 -2.73
CA THR A 407 4.81 9.38 -2.25
C THR A 407 5.24 10.25 -3.42
N HIS A 408 4.93 11.55 -3.33
CA HIS A 408 5.32 12.55 -4.32
C HIS A 408 6.23 13.59 -3.68
N VAL A 409 7.01 14.27 -4.53
CA VAL A 409 7.68 15.51 -4.11
C VAL A 409 6.60 16.52 -3.70
N PRO A 410 6.70 17.15 -2.52
CA PRO A 410 5.69 18.09 -2.08
C PRO A 410 5.59 19.31 -3.02
N PRO A 411 4.37 19.85 -3.21
CA PRO A 411 4.16 21.13 -3.89
C PRO A 411 5.06 22.22 -3.31
N GLN A 412 5.48 23.17 -4.14
CA GLN A 412 6.52 24.14 -3.78
C GLN A 412 6.17 24.95 -2.53
N GLU A 413 4.90 25.32 -2.40
CA GLU A 413 4.30 26.06 -1.30
C GLU A 413 4.17 25.26 0.00
N LEU A 414 4.21 23.92 -0.06
CA LEU A 414 4.14 23.02 1.08
C LEU A 414 5.50 22.42 1.46
N ARG A 415 6.58 22.81 0.77
CA ARG A 415 7.94 22.34 1.08
C ARG A 415 8.41 22.89 2.42
N ARG A 416 8.83 21.98 3.31
CA ARG A 416 9.54 22.34 4.54
C ARG A 416 10.82 23.11 4.19
N ARG A 417 11.05 24.23 4.87
CA ARG A 417 12.35 24.92 4.77
C ARG A 417 13.42 24.06 5.44
N LYS A 418 14.44 23.70 4.68
CA LYS A 418 15.62 23.00 5.20
C LYS A 418 16.58 24.04 5.73
N ASN A 419 16.82 23.99 7.04
CA ASN A 419 17.91 24.75 7.63
C ASN A 419 19.15 23.86 7.54
N LEU A 420 20.15 24.27 6.74
CA LEU A 420 21.49 23.70 6.86
C LEU A 420 21.98 24.05 8.28
N VAL A 421 22.27 23.03 9.09
CA VAL A 421 22.77 23.17 10.47
C VAL A 421 24.28 23.12 10.47
#